data_AF-A0A9J7XGA7-F1
#
_entry.id   AF-A0A9J7XGA7-F1
#
_cell.length_a   1.000
_cell.length_b   1.000
_cell.length_c   1.000
_cell.angle_alpha   90.00
_cell.angle_beta   90.00
_cell.angle_gamma   90.00
#
_symmetry.space_group_name_H-M   'P 1'
#
loop_
_entity.id
_entity.type
_entity.pdbx_description
1 polymer ?
#
loop_
_entity_poly.entity_id
_entity_poly.type
_entity_poly.pdbx_seq_one_letter_code
_entity_poly.pdbx_strand_id
1 'polypeptide(L)'
;MADLIKQDFYYFPSASKLKPENYENVQSLLTNCIYLQDSDVTVRGFRIYGSPWQPWYYGWGFNLPRGQALLDKWNQIPDSTDILLTHCPPLGFLDWVPRKMQRVGCMELLNTVQRRVQPKLHVFGHIHEDTLSGGDCLEDEPLRRTPPSIFVSLSFCVLPSDFIST
;
A
#
# COMPACT_ATOMS: atom_id res chain seq x y z
N MET A 1 -8.06 21.70 -1.44
CA MET A 1 -8.04 20.65 -0.39
C MET A 1 -9.45 20.10 -0.07
N ALA A 2 -10.52 20.61 -0.69
CA ALA A 2 -11.91 20.17 -0.44
C ALA A 2 -12.50 19.25 -1.54
N ASP A 3 -11.81 19.06 -2.67
CA ASP A 3 -12.40 18.41 -3.85
C ASP A 3 -12.17 16.89 -3.95
N LEU A 4 -11.42 16.30 -3.02
CA LEU A 4 -11.19 14.85 -2.97
C LEU A 4 -12.25 14.08 -2.14
N ILE A 5 -13.22 14.77 -1.54
CA ILE A 5 -14.20 14.19 -0.59
C ILE A 5 -15.55 13.88 -1.27
N LYS A 6 -15.68 14.02 -2.59
CA LYS A 6 -16.88 13.58 -3.34
C LYS A 6 -16.72 12.18 -3.93
N GLN A 7 -16.14 11.25 -3.17
CA GLN A 7 -16.33 9.83 -3.43
C GLN A 7 -17.64 9.41 -2.78
N ASP A 8 -18.60 9.02 -3.62
CA ASP A 8 -20.00 8.67 -3.37
C ASP A 8 -20.34 8.13 -1.96
N PHE A 9 -20.46 9.03 -0.98
CA PHE A 9 -21.01 8.71 0.35
C PHE A 9 -22.44 8.12 0.29
N TYR A 10 -23.13 8.30 -0.83
CA TYR A 10 -24.48 7.77 -1.06
C TYR A 10 -24.56 6.23 -1.06
N TYR A 11 -23.45 5.53 -1.31
CA TYR A 11 -23.45 4.06 -1.36
C TYR A 11 -23.30 3.40 0.03
N PHE A 12 -22.88 4.14 1.05
CA PHE A 12 -22.54 3.60 2.37
C PHE A 12 -23.44 4.20 3.46
N PRO A 13 -24.65 3.65 3.69
CA PRO A 13 -25.66 4.25 4.56
C PRO A 13 -25.26 4.35 6.04
N SER A 14 -24.29 3.55 6.48
CA SER A 14 -23.75 3.64 7.83
C SER A 14 -22.72 4.77 7.96
N ALA A 15 -21.87 4.95 6.94
CA ALA A 15 -20.86 6.00 6.93
C ALA A 15 -21.49 7.39 6.69
N SER A 16 -22.54 7.48 5.88
CA SER A 16 -23.23 8.75 5.60
C SER A 16 -23.99 9.33 6.79
N LYS A 17 -24.23 8.54 7.84
CA LYS A 17 -24.88 8.99 9.09
C LYS A 17 -23.90 9.58 10.10
N LEU A 18 -22.60 9.43 9.88
CA LEU A 18 -21.58 9.93 10.81
C LEU A 18 -21.51 11.45 10.76
N LYS A 19 -21.41 12.08 11.92
CA LYS A 19 -21.11 13.51 12.05
C LYS A 19 -19.60 13.72 12.03
N PRO A 20 -19.10 14.90 11.63
CA PRO A 20 -17.65 15.21 11.64
C PRO A 20 -16.96 14.85 12.97
N GLU A 21 -17.60 15.21 14.09
CA GLU A 21 -17.17 14.89 15.45
C GLU A 21 -16.89 13.39 15.69
N ASN A 22 -17.52 12.49 14.92
CA ASN A 22 -17.34 11.05 15.06
C ASN A 22 -16.06 10.52 14.39
N TYR A 23 -15.48 11.24 13.42
CA TYR A 23 -14.34 10.74 12.63
C TYR A 23 -13.15 11.71 12.53
N GLU A 24 -13.26 12.95 13.03
CA GLU A 24 -12.17 13.92 13.04
C GLU A 24 -10.88 13.38 13.68
N ASN A 25 -11.01 12.58 14.76
CA ASN A 25 -9.88 12.02 15.51
C ASN A 25 -9.80 10.49 15.44
N VAL A 26 -10.33 9.88 14.37
CA VAL A 26 -10.38 8.41 14.25
C VAL A 26 -8.99 7.77 14.34
N GLN A 27 -7.97 8.44 13.81
CA GLN A 27 -6.58 7.96 13.86
C GLN A 27 -6.06 7.88 15.31
N SER A 28 -6.49 8.80 16.18
CA SER A 28 -6.08 8.83 17.59
C SER A 28 -6.64 7.67 18.42
N LEU A 29 -7.64 6.94 17.90
CA LEU A 29 -8.16 5.73 18.55
C LEU A 29 -7.18 4.55 18.44
N LEU A 30 -6.20 4.63 17.53
CA LEU A 30 -5.17 3.61 17.32
C LEU A 30 -4.04 3.75 18.34
N THR A 31 -4.33 3.57 19.63
CA THR A 31 -3.35 3.79 20.72
C THR A 31 -2.23 2.76 20.77
N ASN A 32 -2.43 1.58 20.17
CA ASN A 32 -1.51 0.44 20.24
C ASN A 32 -0.79 0.19 18.92
N CYS A 33 -0.74 1.17 18.01
CA CYS A 33 0.07 1.10 16.81
C CYS A 33 0.58 2.48 16.40
N ILE A 34 1.59 2.47 15.53
CA ILE A 34 2.07 3.68 14.88
C ILE A 34 1.35 3.79 13.54
N TYR A 35 0.45 4.75 13.43
CA TYR A 35 -0.25 5.04 12.19
C TYR A 35 0.66 5.79 11.21
N LEU A 36 0.79 5.27 9.99
CA LEU A 36 1.56 5.89 8.92
C LEU A 36 0.65 6.22 7.74
N GLN A 37 0.71 7.48 7.29
CA GLN A 37 0.01 7.96 6.10
C GLN A 37 0.87 9.02 5.42
N ASP A 38 1.52 8.63 4.33
CA ASP A 38 2.50 9.45 3.61
C ASP A 38 3.63 9.94 4.54
N SER A 39 4.02 9.11 5.52
CA SER A 39 4.98 9.43 6.57
C SER A 39 5.94 8.27 6.85
N ASP A 40 7.12 8.57 7.39
CA ASP A 40 8.06 7.58 7.91
C ASP A 40 8.18 7.56 9.43
N VAL A 41 8.62 6.42 9.94
CA VAL A 41 9.07 6.22 11.31
C VAL A 41 10.34 5.39 11.32
N THR A 42 11.22 5.66 12.27
CA THR A 42 12.38 4.80 12.52
C THR A 42 12.12 3.92 13.73
N VAL A 43 12.09 2.60 13.53
CA VAL A 43 11.90 1.62 14.60
C VAL A 43 13.09 0.67 14.59
N ARG A 44 13.80 0.60 15.73
CA ARG A 44 14.99 -0.26 15.88
C ARG A 44 16.04 -0.08 14.77
N GLY A 45 16.21 1.17 14.31
CA GLY A 45 17.17 1.53 13.25
C GLY A 45 16.71 1.27 11.82
N PHE A 46 15.52 0.69 11.60
CA PHE A 46 14.93 0.54 10.28
C PHE A 46 14.03 1.74 9.96
N ARG A 47 14.20 2.34 8.79
CA ARG A 47 13.32 3.40 8.29
C ARG A 47 12.13 2.78 7.56
N ILE A 48 10.94 2.97 8.10
CA ILE A 48 9.69 2.42 7.60
C ILE A 48 8.84 3.57 7.06
N TYR A 49 8.48 3.53 5.77
CA TYR A 49 7.59 4.52 5.15
C TYR A 49 6.25 3.87 4.80
N GLY A 50 5.14 4.53 5.14
CA GLY A 50 3.79 4.00 4.91
C GLY A 50 2.90 4.91 4.09
N SER A 51 2.20 4.36 3.10
CA SER A 51 1.25 5.13 2.28
C SER A 51 0.02 4.30 1.85
N PRO A 52 -1.21 4.81 2.03
CA PRO A 52 -2.43 4.04 1.78
C PRO A 52 -2.94 4.12 0.33
N TRP A 53 -2.32 4.94 -0.53
CA TRP A 53 -2.86 5.20 -1.85
C TRP A 53 -2.88 3.95 -2.75
N GLN A 54 -3.87 3.88 -3.61
CA GLN A 54 -4.06 2.79 -4.54
C GLN A 54 -4.63 3.30 -5.88
N PRO A 55 -4.34 2.60 -6.98
CA PRO A 55 -5.07 2.78 -8.23
C PRO A 55 -6.56 2.60 -8.01
N TRP A 56 -7.34 3.43 -8.68
CA TRP A 56 -8.79 3.45 -8.53
C TRP A 56 -9.45 2.05 -8.55
N TYR A 57 -10.19 1.74 -7.49
CA TYR A 57 -10.94 0.50 -7.30
C TYR A 57 -12.30 0.74 -6.63
N TYR A 58 -13.39 0.42 -7.34
CA TYR A 58 -14.80 0.48 -6.88
C TYR A 58 -15.21 1.73 -6.06
N GLY A 59 -14.56 2.88 -6.27
CA GLY A 59 -14.91 4.13 -5.57
C GLY A 59 -14.61 4.14 -4.06
N TRP A 60 -13.74 3.25 -3.58
CA TRP A 60 -13.30 3.23 -2.17
C TRP A 60 -12.34 4.37 -1.81
N GLY A 61 -12.04 4.51 -0.52
CA GLY A 61 -11.09 5.49 -0.01
C GLY A 61 -9.67 5.29 -0.54
N PHE A 62 -8.89 6.38 -0.52
CA PHE A 62 -7.49 6.43 -0.96
C PHE A 62 -7.25 6.02 -2.42
N ASN A 63 -8.28 6.12 -3.26
CA ASN A 63 -8.18 5.91 -4.69
C ASN A 63 -7.61 7.15 -5.40
N LEU A 64 -6.61 6.93 -6.25
CA LEU A 64 -6.11 7.93 -7.21
C LEU A 64 -6.11 7.34 -8.63
N PRO A 65 -6.23 8.21 -9.66
CA PRO A 65 -6.06 7.76 -11.04
C PRO A 65 -4.62 7.27 -11.27
N ARG A 66 -4.48 6.26 -12.14
CA ARG A 66 -3.16 5.78 -12.58
C ARG A 66 -2.38 6.87 -13.29
N GLY A 67 -1.05 6.76 -13.31
CA GLY A 67 -0.16 7.77 -13.87
C GLY A 67 0.28 8.81 -12.84
N GLN A 68 0.25 10.08 -13.24
CA GLN A 68 0.92 11.17 -12.50
C GLN A 68 0.45 11.32 -11.05
N ALA A 69 -0.86 11.19 -10.78
CA ALA A 69 -1.39 11.38 -9.43
C ALA A 69 -0.82 10.38 -8.40
N LEU A 70 -0.64 9.12 -8.82
CA LEU A 70 0.03 8.11 -8.00
C LEU A 70 1.53 8.36 -7.94
N LEU A 71 2.16 8.71 -9.07
CA LEU A 71 3.59 9.02 -9.11
C LEU A 71 3.95 10.17 -8.16
N ASP A 72 3.12 11.20 -8.05
CA ASP A 72 3.34 12.33 -7.14
C ASP A 72 3.33 11.89 -5.65
N LYS A 73 2.56 10.85 -5.33
CA LYS A 73 2.58 10.21 -4.00
C LYS A 73 3.84 9.36 -3.83
N TRP A 74 4.17 8.54 -4.81
CA TRP A 74 5.36 7.70 -4.74
C TRP A 74 6.67 8.49 -4.72
N ASN A 75 6.70 9.69 -5.30
CA ASN A 75 7.84 10.60 -5.24
C ASN A 75 8.11 11.14 -3.83
N GLN A 76 7.15 11.07 -2.91
CA GLN A 76 7.34 11.49 -1.52
C GLN A 76 8.06 10.43 -0.67
N ILE A 77 8.18 9.20 -1.18
CA ILE A 77 8.91 8.12 -0.49
C ILE A 77 10.41 8.48 -0.46
N PRO A 78 11.05 8.60 0.72
CA PRO A 78 12.49 8.89 0.81
C PRO A 78 13.35 7.74 0.25
N ASP A 79 14.48 8.09 -0.37
CA ASP A 79 15.42 7.11 -0.95
C ASP A 79 16.05 6.19 0.11
N SER A 80 16.14 6.64 1.36
CA SER A 80 16.71 5.89 2.48
C SER A 80 15.73 4.93 3.16
N THR A 81 14.61 4.59 2.51
CA THR A 81 13.58 3.73 3.10
C THR A 81 14.04 2.28 3.09
N ASP A 82 14.15 1.65 4.27
CA ASP A 82 14.49 0.21 4.37
C ASP A 82 13.26 -0.68 4.11
N ILE A 83 12.11 -0.28 4.67
CA ILE A 83 10.86 -1.02 4.62
C ILE A 83 9.77 -0.11 4.06
N LEU A 84 9.19 -0.50 2.94
CA LEU A 84 8.06 0.21 2.35
C LEU A 84 6.74 -0.52 2.67
N LEU A 85 5.75 0.21 3.17
CA LEU A 85 4.39 -0.28 3.40
C LEU A 85 3.44 0.44 2.46
N THR A 86 2.76 -0.29 1.58
CA THR A 86 1.70 0.27 0.72
C THR A 86 0.42 -0.55 0.84
N HIS A 87 -0.74 0.04 0.57
CA HIS A 87 -1.96 -0.76 0.49
C HIS A 87 -2.00 -1.59 -0.81
N CYS A 88 -1.65 -0.97 -1.94
CA CYS A 88 -1.64 -1.59 -3.27
C CYS A 88 -0.32 -2.34 -3.57
N PRO A 89 -0.34 -3.47 -4.32
CA PRO A 89 0.85 -4.13 -4.83
C PRO A 89 1.52 -3.36 -5.99
N PRO A 90 2.85 -3.45 -6.18
CA PRO A 90 3.49 -3.04 -7.42
C PRO A 90 3.11 -3.99 -8.56
N LEU A 91 3.13 -3.50 -9.79
CA LEU A 91 2.81 -4.31 -10.97
C LEU A 91 3.72 -5.53 -11.08
N GLY A 92 3.15 -6.72 -11.32
CA GLY A 92 3.89 -7.96 -11.56
C GLY A 92 4.35 -8.71 -10.30
N PHE A 93 4.00 -8.23 -9.10
CA PHE A 93 4.27 -8.92 -7.83
C PHE A 93 2.97 -9.07 -7.04
N LEU A 94 2.51 -10.32 -6.88
CA LEU A 94 1.33 -10.69 -6.10
C LEU A 94 0.07 -9.86 -6.42
N ASP A 95 -0.11 -9.52 -7.70
CA ASP A 95 -1.13 -8.59 -8.20
C ASP A 95 -2.06 -9.22 -9.25
N TRP A 96 -2.05 -10.55 -9.38
CA TRP A 96 -2.95 -11.26 -10.29
C TRP A 96 -4.33 -11.42 -9.66
N VAL A 97 -5.38 -11.06 -10.40
CA VAL A 97 -6.76 -11.29 -9.98
C VAL A 97 -7.39 -12.30 -10.94
N PRO A 98 -7.48 -13.60 -10.56
CA PRO A 98 -7.98 -14.65 -11.45
C PRO A 98 -9.37 -14.37 -12.01
N ARG A 99 -10.26 -13.80 -11.18
CA ARG A 99 -11.64 -13.47 -11.57
C ARG A 99 -11.72 -12.42 -12.69
N LYS A 100 -10.72 -11.55 -12.80
CA LYS A 100 -10.64 -10.50 -13.82
C LYS A 100 -9.66 -10.84 -14.94
N MET A 101 -8.92 -11.96 -14.81
CA MET A 101 -7.81 -12.34 -15.71
C MET A 101 -6.86 -11.16 -15.99
N GLN A 102 -6.56 -10.37 -14.95
CA GLN A 102 -5.82 -9.13 -15.11
C GLN A 102 -4.89 -8.87 -13.91
N ARG A 103 -3.75 -8.22 -14.21
CA ARG A 103 -2.82 -7.63 -13.24
C ARG A 103 -3.32 -6.26 -12.81
N VAL A 104 -3.45 -6.03 -11.51
CA VAL A 104 -4.01 -4.78 -10.97
C VAL A 104 -2.98 -3.93 -10.22
N GLY A 105 -1.73 -4.36 -10.14
CA GLY A 105 -0.67 -3.61 -9.47
C GLY A 105 -0.37 -2.26 -10.12
N CYS A 106 0.32 -1.39 -9.39
CA CYS A 106 0.68 -0.04 -9.85
C CYS A 106 2.04 -0.06 -10.57
N MET A 107 2.08 0.43 -11.81
CA MET A 107 3.31 0.51 -12.61
C MET A 107 4.27 1.57 -12.07
N GLU A 108 3.75 2.72 -11.64
CA GLU A 108 4.52 3.80 -11.07
C GLU A 108 5.21 3.35 -9.77
N LEU A 109 4.49 2.60 -8.93
CA LEU A 109 5.04 2.02 -7.70
C LEU A 109 6.16 1.03 -7.99
N LEU A 110 5.97 0.15 -8.98
CA LEU A 110 7.02 -0.79 -9.42
C LEU A 110 8.30 -0.03 -9.82
N ASN A 111 8.16 1.00 -10.65
CA ASN A 111 9.29 1.81 -11.09
C ASN A 111 9.99 2.51 -9.92
N THR A 112 9.23 3.08 -8.99
CA THR A 112 9.79 3.72 -7.78
C THR A 112 10.57 2.72 -6.92
N VAL A 113 10.00 1.54 -6.68
CA VAL A 113 10.62 0.49 -5.85
C VAL A 113 11.87 -0.05 -6.51
N GLN A 114 11.84 -0.38 -7.80
CA GLN A 114 12.98 -1.03 -8.46
C GLN A 114 14.10 -0.07 -8.86
N ARG A 115 13.78 1.19 -9.21
CA ARG A 115 14.74 2.10 -9.83
C ARG A 115 15.24 3.21 -8.91
N ARG A 116 14.49 3.56 -7.87
CA ARG A 116 14.81 4.72 -7.02
C ARG A 116 15.02 4.34 -5.56
N VAL A 117 13.97 3.84 -4.90
CA VAL A 117 13.99 3.62 -3.45
C VAL A 117 14.72 2.33 -3.09
N GLN A 118 14.50 1.26 -3.87
CA GLN A 118 15.12 -0.05 -3.65
C GLN A 118 15.07 -0.52 -2.18
N PRO A 119 13.88 -0.53 -1.54
CA PRO A 119 13.76 -0.96 -0.15
C PRO A 119 14.16 -2.43 -0.02
N LYS A 120 14.66 -2.83 1.14
CA LYS A 120 15.00 -4.24 1.42
C LYS A 120 13.74 -5.10 1.49
N LEU A 121 12.64 -4.52 1.96
CA LEU A 121 11.35 -5.17 2.12
C LEU A 121 10.24 -4.23 1.65
N HIS A 122 9.33 -4.72 0.83
CA HIS A 122 8.11 -4.02 0.46
C HIS A 122 6.90 -4.90 0.82
N VAL A 123 6.12 -4.43 1.80
CA VAL A 123 4.93 -5.11 2.29
C VAL A 123 3.70 -4.40 1.75
N PHE A 124 2.76 -5.17 1.22
CA PHE A 124 1.52 -4.63 0.68
C PHE A 124 0.35 -5.58 0.88
N GLY A 125 -0.86 -5.19 0.47
CA GLY A 125 -2.05 -6.02 0.61
C GLY A 125 -3.01 -5.85 -0.55
N HIS A 126 -4.29 -5.64 -0.21
CA HIS A 126 -5.39 -5.35 -1.13
C HIS A 126 -5.87 -6.53 -2.00
N ILE A 127 -4.95 -7.34 -2.53
CA ILE A 127 -5.29 -8.53 -3.34
C ILE A 127 -5.23 -9.77 -2.45
N HIS A 128 -6.38 -10.37 -2.21
CA HIS A 128 -6.53 -11.51 -1.29
C HIS A 128 -6.44 -12.86 -2.02
N GLU A 129 -6.53 -12.82 -3.35
CA GLU A 129 -6.53 -14.00 -4.21
C GLU A 129 -5.13 -14.61 -4.40
N ASP A 130 -4.07 -13.84 -4.13
CA ASP A 130 -2.70 -14.30 -4.24
C ASP A 130 -2.19 -14.71 -2.84
N THR A 131 -2.66 -15.86 -2.37
CA THR A 131 -1.99 -16.56 -1.27
C THR A 131 -0.66 -17.07 -1.80
N LEU A 132 0.40 -16.96 -0.98
CA LEU A 132 1.66 -17.69 -1.15
C LEU A 132 1.41 -19.22 -1.11
N SER A 133 0.70 -19.78 -2.07
CA SER A 133 0.79 -21.19 -2.42
C SER A 133 2.11 -21.33 -3.17
N GLY A 134 3.10 -21.93 -2.51
CA GLY A 134 4.44 -22.10 -3.06
C GLY A 134 4.42 -22.75 -4.44
N GLY A 135 5.26 -22.21 -5.35
CA GLY A 135 5.35 -22.62 -6.76
C GLY A 135 4.08 -22.22 -7.52
N ASP A 136 4.05 -21.14 -8.28
CA ASP A 136 4.85 -20.98 -9.46
C ASP A 136 5.16 -19.51 -9.72
N CYS A 137 6.43 -19.15 -9.60
CA CYS A 137 6.98 -18.16 -10.51
C CYS A 137 6.81 -18.75 -11.91
N LEU A 138 5.78 -18.35 -12.65
CA LEU A 138 5.66 -18.73 -14.06
C LEU A 138 6.99 -18.41 -14.76
N GLU A 139 7.70 -19.45 -15.18
CA GLU A 139 9.02 -19.43 -15.79
C GLU A 139 8.98 -18.93 -17.24
N ASP A 140 8.24 -17.85 -17.53
CA ASP A 140 8.23 -17.26 -18.87
C ASP A 140 8.41 -15.74 -18.76
N GLU A 141 9.68 -15.32 -18.75
CA GLU A 141 10.25 -14.08 -19.32
C GLU A 141 11.72 -13.95 -18.83
N PRO A 142 12.73 -13.77 -19.71
CA PRO A 142 14.15 -13.94 -19.39
C PRO A 142 14.77 -12.73 -18.64
N LEU A 143 14.01 -12.02 -17.80
CA LEU A 143 14.43 -10.75 -17.19
C LEU A 143 14.43 -10.72 -15.66
N ARG A 144 14.43 -11.86 -14.96
CA ARG A 144 14.57 -11.87 -13.49
C ARG A 144 16.01 -12.08 -13.04
N ARG A 145 16.74 -10.96 -12.92
CA ARG A 145 17.65 -10.82 -11.76
C ARG A 145 16.77 -10.84 -10.52
N THR A 146 17.09 -11.65 -9.52
CA THR A 146 16.40 -11.61 -8.21
C THR A 146 16.40 -10.16 -7.71
N PRO A 147 15.24 -9.51 -7.54
CA PRO A 147 15.23 -8.15 -7.04
C PRO A 147 15.78 -8.13 -5.60
N PRO A 148 16.50 -7.08 -5.19
CA PRO A 148 17.03 -6.97 -3.82
C PRO A 148 15.92 -6.86 -2.75
N SER A 149 14.68 -6.61 -3.17
CA SER A 149 13.52 -6.40 -2.32
C SER A 149 12.70 -7.68 -2.15
N ILE A 150 12.44 -8.07 -0.90
CA ILE A 150 11.45 -9.10 -0.57
C ILE A 150 10.05 -8.45 -0.64
N PHE A 151 9.08 -9.16 -1.23
CA PHE A 151 7.69 -8.70 -1.31
C PHE A 151 6.78 -9.60 -0.47
N VAL A 152 5.99 -9.00 0.43
CA VAL A 152 5.08 -9.73 1.34
C VAL A 152 3.67 -9.17 1.23
N SER A 153 2.69 -10.05 1.04
CA SER A 153 1.27 -9.71 1.05
C SER A 153 0.67 -9.89 2.46
N LEU A 154 0.05 -8.85 3.02
CA LEU A 154 -0.73 -8.86 4.26
C LEU A 154 -2.14 -8.34 3.97
N SER A 155 -3.17 -9.10 4.36
CA SER A 155 -4.57 -8.67 4.21
C SER A 155 -4.93 -7.43 5.05
N PHE A 156 -4.12 -7.10 6.07
CA PHE A 156 -4.19 -5.86 6.85
C PHE A 156 -2.78 -5.45 7.31
N CYS A 157 -2.28 -4.29 6.89
CA CYS A 157 -1.04 -3.72 7.41
C CYS A 157 -1.32 -2.95 8.71
N VAL A 158 -1.29 -3.66 9.84
CA VAL A 158 -1.20 -3.04 11.17
C VAL A 158 0.08 -3.55 11.79
N LEU A 159 1.03 -2.66 12.09
CA LEU A 159 2.18 -3.01 12.91
C LEU A 159 1.74 -3.00 14.38
N PRO A 160 1.72 -4.15 15.08
CA PRO A 160 1.40 -4.18 16.49
C PRO A 160 2.50 -3.49 17.31
N SER A 161 2.13 -2.77 18.37
CA SER A 161 3.06 -2.16 19.33
C SER A 161 4.04 -3.15 19.96
N ASP A 162 3.69 -4.44 20.02
CA ASP A 162 4.45 -5.45 20.75
C ASP A 162 5.79 -5.82 20.08
N PHE A 163 6.04 -5.33 18.86
CA PHE A 163 7.34 -5.43 18.20
C PHE A 163 8.35 -4.34 18.63
N ILE A 164 7.95 -3.41 19.49
CA ILE A 164 8.71 -2.21 19.84
C ILE A 164 9.49 -2.37 21.17
N SER A 165 9.21 -3.40 21.98
CA SER A 165 9.88 -3.57 23.29
C SER A 165 10.99 -4.62 23.26
N THR A 166 12.23 -4.12 23.24
CA THR A 166 13.53 -4.69 23.69
C THR A 166 14.69 -4.01 22.97
#